data_AF-A0A9E3ARD0-F1
#
_entry.id   AF-A0A9E3ARD0-F1
#
_cell.length_a   1.000
_cell.length_b   1.000
_cell.length_c   1.000
_cell.angle_alpha   90.00
_cell.angle_beta   90.00
_cell.angle_gamma   90.00
#
_symmetry.space_group_name_H-M   'P 1'
#
loop_
_entity.id
_entity.type
_entity.pdbx_description
1 polymer ?
#
loop_
_entity_poly.entity_id
_entity_poly.type
_entity_poly.pdbx_seq_one_letter_code
_entity_poly.pdbx_strand_id
1 'polypeptide(L)'
;PKPSIVVSFRSVSTGCADPELCAAEAADTAYQQGQGMHGSFSRADTHNFMAMIGPDFRTGFRDPAPASNADVAPTLAKALGLPLPSRGALKGRVLSEALKDGAPVPASADVVASAPAANGFVTTLDRQSAGGEPYFDAAGRIGQVVGVHP
;
A
#
# COMPACT_ATOMS: atom_id res chain seq x y z
N PRO A 1 -13.87 12.51 8.12
CA PRO A 1 -14.94 11.53 8.40
C PRO A 1 -14.41 10.10 8.50
N LYS A 2 -14.73 9.39 9.58
CA LYS A 2 -14.40 7.96 9.74
C LYS A 2 -15.52 7.15 9.08
N PRO A 3 -15.23 6.22 8.15
CA PRO A 3 -16.26 5.39 7.55
C PRO A 3 -16.92 4.50 8.62
N SER A 4 -18.23 4.32 8.52
CA SER A 4 -18.97 3.40 9.39
C SER A 4 -18.67 1.94 9.07
N ILE A 5 -18.40 1.65 7.79
CA ILE A 5 -18.09 0.31 7.28
C ILE A 5 -16.98 0.45 6.24
N VAL A 6 -16.01 -0.45 6.29
CA VAL A 6 -15.02 -0.68 5.23
C VAL A 6 -15.19 -2.13 4.80
N VAL A 7 -15.35 -2.35 3.49
CA VAL A 7 -15.49 -3.69 2.91
C VAL A 7 -14.28 -3.91 2.00
N SER A 8 -13.68 -5.10 2.10
CA SER A 8 -12.69 -5.58 1.14
C SER A 8 -13.23 -6.82 0.47
N PHE A 9 -12.94 -6.99 -0.82
CA PHE A 9 -13.29 -8.18 -1.57
C PHE A 9 -12.38 -9.35 -1.22
N ARG A 10 -12.90 -10.56 -1.40
CA ARG A 10 -12.13 -11.80 -1.35
C ARG A 10 -11.26 -11.88 -2.59
N SER A 11 -10.01 -12.33 -2.45
CA SER A 11 -9.13 -12.61 -3.58
C SER A 11 -8.43 -13.95 -3.45
N VAL A 12 -8.04 -14.53 -4.59
CA VAL A 12 -7.31 -15.80 -4.67
C VAL A 12 -6.24 -15.73 -5.74
N SER A 13 -5.09 -16.38 -5.51
CA SER A 13 -4.10 -16.56 -6.58
C SER A 13 -4.63 -17.50 -7.65
N THR A 14 -4.35 -17.19 -8.92
CA THR A 14 -4.67 -18.07 -10.05
C THR A 14 -3.57 -19.10 -10.36
N GLY A 15 -2.51 -19.16 -9.53
CA GLY A 15 -1.49 -20.21 -9.57
C GLY A 15 -0.24 -19.90 -10.40
N CYS A 16 0.06 -18.63 -10.65
CA CYS A 16 1.32 -18.23 -11.28
C CYS A 16 2.50 -18.17 -10.27
N ALA A 17 3.69 -17.83 -10.75
CA ALA A 17 4.92 -17.78 -9.95
C ALA A 17 4.88 -16.72 -8.82
N ASP A 18 4.24 -15.58 -9.07
CA ASP A 18 4.04 -14.52 -8.08
C ASP A 18 2.53 -14.32 -7.82
N PRO A 19 2.00 -14.88 -6.72
CA PRO A 19 0.59 -14.76 -6.35
C PRO A 19 0.04 -13.33 -6.34
N GLU A 20 0.87 -12.32 -6.04
CA GLU A 20 0.44 -10.92 -5.98
C GLU A 20 0.25 -10.33 -7.38
N LEU A 21 0.84 -10.92 -8.41
CA LEU A 21 0.75 -10.45 -9.80
C LEU A 21 -0.31 -11.21 -10.63
N CYS A 22 -1.01 -12.17 -10.03
CA CYS A 22 -2.04 -12.97 -10.71
C CYS A 22 -3.23 -13.32 -9.81
N ALA A 23 -3.60 -12.41 -8.92
CA ALA A 23 -4.80 -12.59 -8.11
C ALA A 23 -6.07 -12.39 -8.96
N ALA A 24 -7.11 -13.15 -8.63
CA ALA A 24 -8.47 -12.93 -9.05
C ALA A 24 -9.30 -12.46 -7.85
N GLU A 25 -10.08 -11.40 -8.05
CA GLU A 25 -11.00 -10.84 -7.07
C GLU A 25 -12.41 -11.39 -7.29
N ALA A 26 -13.14 -11.68 -6.20
CA ALA A 26 -14.55 -11.98 -6.24
C ALA A 26 -15.35 -10.69 -6.00
N ALA A 27 -15.85 -10.08 -7.08
CA ALA A 27 -16.65 -8.87 -7.05
C ALA A 27 -17.91 -8.99 -7.93
N ASP A 28 -18.98 -8.29 -7.57
CA ASP A 28 -20.20 -8.17 -8.38
C ASP A 28 -20.04 -7.01 -9.36
N THR A 29 -19.78 -7.35 -10.64
CA THR A 29 -19.41 -6.37 -11.68
C THR A 29 -20.00 -6.81 -13.01
N ALA A 30 -20.23 -5.86 -13.91
CA ALA A 30 -20.64 -6.14 -15.28
C ALA A 30 -19.45 -6.42 -16.22
N TYR A 31 -18.25 -6.56 -15.67
CA TYR A 31 -17.03 -6.70 -16.47
C TYR A 31 -16.93 -8.09 -17.09
N GLN A 32 -16.41 -8.13 -18.32
CA GLN A 32 -16.21 -9.36 -19.09
C GLN A 32 -14.83 -9.96 -18.83
N GLN A 33 -14.63 -11.21 -19.26
CA GLN A 33 -13.30 -11.85 -19.21
C GLN A 33 -12.25 -10.97 -19.90
N GLY A 34 -11.12 -10.74 -19.22
CA GLY A 34 -10.05 -9.85 -19.70
C GLY A 34 -10.19 -8.39 -19.30
N GLN A 35 -11.31 -8.00 -18.69
CA GLN A 35 -11.46 -6.71 -18.01
C GLN A 35 -11.06 -6.86 -16.54
N GLY A 36 -10.09 -6.06 -16.11
CA GLY A 36 -9.57 -6.10 -14.73
C GLY A 36 -10.52 -5.44 -13.74
N MET A 37 -10.43 -5.87 -12.49
CA MET A 37 -11.05 -5.26 -11.32
C MET A 37 -9.98 -4.91 -10.28
N HIS A 38 -10.30 -3.95 -9.42
CA HIS A 38 -9.52 -3.59 -8.25
C HIS A 38 -10.48 -3.09 -7.16
N GLY A 39 -9.96 -2.83 -5.97
CA GLY A 39 -10.70 -2.23 -4.87
C GLY A 39 -10.79 -3.14 -3.65
N SER A 40 -10.20 -4.33 -3.71
CA SER A 40 -9.83 -5.08 -2.53
C SER A 40 -8.69 -4.40 -1.76
N PHE A 41 -8.48 -4.87 -0.54
CA PHE A 41 -7.26 -4.66 0.23
C PHE A 41 -6.33 -5.88 0.08
N SER A 42 -6.31 -6.49 -1.10
CA SER A 42 -5.34 -7.52 -1.45
C SER A 42 -4.00 -6.90 -1.79
N ARG A 43 -2.91 -7.61 -1.50
CA ARG A 43 -1.59 -7.15 -1.92
C ARG A 43 -1.45 -7.03 -3.43
N ALA A 44 -2.26 -7.75 -4.21
CA ALA A 44 -2.33 -7.58 -5.65
C ALA A 44 -2.82 -6.17 -6.10
N ASP A 45 -3.63 -5.51 -5.28
CA ASP A 45 -4.16 -4.17 -5.58
C ASP A 45 -3.27 -3.06 -4.99
N THR A 46 -2.65 -3.32 -3.84
CA THR A 46 -1.86 -2.34 -3.09
C THR A 46 -0.38 -2.33 -3.47
N HIS A 47 0.16 -3.43 -4.01
CA HIS A 47 1.56 -3.56 -4.43
C HIS A 47 1.83 -2.86 -5.77
N ASN A 48 1.81 -1.53 -5.73
CA ASN A 48 2.05 -0.71 -6.90
C ASN A 48 3.55 -0.53 -7.18
N PHE A 49 3.90 -0.43 -8.45
CA PHE A 49 5.24 -0.04 -8.88
C PHE A 49 5.38 1.49 -8.83
N MET A 50 6.43 1.98 -8.18
CA MET A 50 6.81 3.39 -8.18
C MET A 50 8.25 3.53 -8.63
N ALA A 51 8.49 4.49 -9.53
CA ALA A 51 9.81 4.86 -9.99
C ALA A 51 9.95 6.39 -10.08
N MET A 52 11.16 6.87 -9.78
CA MET A 52 11.53 8.27 -9.87
C MET A 52 12.84 8.37 -10.64
N ILE A 53 12.92 9.34 -11.57
CA ILE A 53 14.11 9.59 -12.38
C ILE A 53 14.32 11.10 -12.49
N GLY A 54 15.56 11.54 -12.26
CA GLY A 54 15.91 12.95 -12.33
C GLY A 54 17.24 13.24 -11.64
N PRO A 55 17.74 14.48 -11.77
CA PRO A 55 19.03 14.88 -11.21
C PRO A 55 19.06 14.89 -9.68
N ASP A 56 17.93 14.96 -8.98
CA ASP A 56 17.88 14.97 -7.51
C ASP A 56 17.71 13.58 -6.90
N PHE A 57 17.42 12.56 -7.71
CA PHE A 57 17.19 11.18 -7.27
C PHE A 57 18.45 10.32 -7.39
N ARG A 58 18.55 9.31 -6.52
CA ARG A 58 19.60 8.30 -6.59
C ARG A 58 19.44 7.44 -7.85
N THR A 59 20.56 7.13 -8.51
CA THR A 59 20.57 6.27 -9.70
C THR A 59 20.72 4.79 -9.30
N GLY A 60 19.93 3.91 -9.92
CA GLY A 60 20.00 2.46 -9.66
C GLY A 60 19.62 2.05 -8.24
N PHE A 61 18.96 2.94 -7.49
CA PHE A 61 18.55 2.68 -6.11
C PHE A 61 17.19 1.99 -6.07
N ARG A 62 17.13 0.83 -5.41
CA ARG A 62 15.89 0.17 -5.04
C ARG A 62 15.60 0.53 -3.59
N ASP A 63 14.54 1.30 -3.38
CA ASP A 63 14.13 1.71 -2.05
C ASP A 63 13.55 0.52 -1.26
N PRO A 64 14.11 0.15 -0.10
CA PRO A 64 13.55 -0.90 0.74
C PRO A 64 12.43 -0.38 1.66
N ALA A 65 12.25 0.94 1.80
CA ALA A 65 11.21 1.51 2.64
C ALA A 65 9.83 1.45 1.95
N PRO A 66 8.72 1.34 2.70
CA PRO A 66 7.39 1.44 2.12
C PRO A 66 7.15 2.86 1.57
N ALA A 67 6.47 2.91 0.43
CA ALA A 67 6.12 4.14 -0.26
C ALA A 67 4.65 4.09 -0.73
N SER A 68 4.03 5.26 -0.87
CA SER A 68 2.64 5.41 -1.27
C SER A 68 2.50 6.54 -2.29
N ASN A 69 1.42 6.51 -3.08
CA ASN A 69 1.06 7.62 -3.96
C ASN A 69 0.93 8.96 -3.21
N ALA A 70 0.61 8.93 -1.91
CA ALA A 70 0.58 10.09 -1.03
C ALA A 70 1.95 10.78 -0.89
N ASP A 71 3.05 10.06 -1.10
CA ASP A 71 4.41 10.56 -0.92
C ASP A 71 4.95 11.26 -2.17
N VAL A 72 4.30 11.09 -3.33
CA VAL A 72 4.75 11.65 -4.60
C VAL A 72 4.76 13.17 -4.57
N ALA A 73 3.63 13.78 -4.18
CA ALA A 73 3.50 15.23 -4.14
C ALA A 73 4.50 15.93 -3.19
N PRO A 74 4.66 15.54 -1.91
CA PRO A 74 5.65 16.15 -1.04
C PRO A 74 7.10 15.91 -1.52
N THR A 75 7.39 14.75 -2.10
CA THR A 75 8.74 14.45 -2.64
C THR A 75 9.08 15.34 -3.84
N LEU A 76 8.15 15.50 -4.80
CA LEU A 76 8.35 16.39 -5.94
C LEU A 76 8.43 17.86 -5.53
N ALA A 77 7.58 18.30 -4.60
CA ALA A 77 7.66 19.65 -4.08
C ALA A 77 9.02 19.93 -3.43
N LYS A 78 9.56 18.97 -2.67
CA LYS A 78 10.90 19.07 -2.09
C LYS A 78 11.99 19.18 -3.17
N ALA A 79 11.95 18.33 -4.20
CA ALA A 79 12.92 18.34 -5.29
C ALA A 79 12.88 19.67 -6.08
N LEU A 80 11.69 20.21 -6.30
CA LEU A 80 11.49 21.47 -7.02
C LEU A 80 11.68 22.73 -6.15
N GLY A 81 11.96 22.59 -4.85
CA GLY A 81 12.05 23.72 -3.92
C GLY A 81 10.74 24.47 -3.72
N LEU A 82 9.60 23.82 -3.97
CA LEU A 82 8.27 24.44 -3.86
C LEU A 82 7.71 24.29 -2.45
N PRO A 83 7.16 25.37 -1.85
CA PRO A 83 6.43 25.25 -0.60
C PRO A 83 5.11 24.52 -0.85
N LEU A 84 4.90 23.41 -0.17
CA LEU A 84 3.64 22.66 -0.20
C LEU A 84 3.03 22.64 1.21
N PRO A 85 2.19 23.63 1.57
CA PRO A 85 1.54 23.64 2.88
C PRO A 85 0.54 22.48 2.96
N SER A 86 0.67 21.67 4.02
CA SER A 86 -0.26 20.57 4.27
C SER A 86 -1.62 21.08 4.71
N ARG A 87 -2.69 20.43 4.24
CA ARG A 87 -4.04 20.58 4.79
C ARG A 87 -4.44 19.26 5.45
N GLY A 88 -4.41 19.22 6.77
CA GLY A 88 -4.70 18.02 7.55
C GLY A 88 -3.47 17.12 7.79
N ALA A 89 -3.73 15.95 8.35
CA ALA A 89 -2.71 15.01 8.81
C ALA A 89 -2.29 13.97 7.75
N LEU A 90 -3.17 13.62 6.81
CA LEU A 90 -2.92 12.60 5.79
C LEU A 90 -2.22 13.23 4.58
N LYS A 91 -0.90 13.40 4.67
CA LYS A 91 -0.12 14.17 3.69
C LYS A 91 1.02 13.39 3.04
N GLY A 92 1.21 12.14 3.42
CA GLY A 92 2.39 11.36 3.08
C GLY A 92 3.66 11.98 3.66
N ARG A 93 4.81 11.48 3.22
CA ARG A 93 6.13 11.98 3.59
C ARG A 93 6.95 12.29 2.36
N VAL A 94 8.01 13.07 2.55
CA VAL A 94 9.08 13.13 1.58
C VAL A 94 9.82 11.79 1.62
N LEU A 95 9.97 11.13 0.47
CA LEU A 95 10.83 9.95 0.30
C LEU A 95 12.29 10.40 0.24
N SER A 96 12.79 10.96 1.34
CA SER A 96 14.11 11.56 1.39
C SER A 96 15.20 10.54 1.04
N GLU A 97 15.03 9.28 1.44
CA GLU A 97 15.93 8.18 1.16
C GLU A 97 16.12 7.92 -0.35
N ALA A 98 15.18 8.35 -1.20
CA ALA A 98 15.28 8.27 -2.66
C ALA A 98 16.06 9.45 -3.28
N LEU A 99 16.27 10.55 -2.54
CA LEU A 99 17.05 11.72 -2.97
C LEU A 99 18.55 11.46 -2.79
N LYS A 100 19.39 12.09 -3.63
CA LYS A 100 20.85 11.89 -3.65
C LYS A 100 21.50 12.08 -2.28
N ASP A 101 21.15 13.15 -1.58
CA ASP A 101 21.73 13.51 -0.29
C ASP A 101 20.87 13.07 0.90
N GLY A 102 19.86 12.24 0.65
CA GLY A 102 18.97 11.72 1.69
C GLY A 102 19.61 10.65 2.57
N ALA A 103 19.01 10.39 3.72
CA ALA A 103 19.36 9.27 4.59
C ALA A 103 18.28 8.18 4.54
N PRO A 104 18.63 6.91 4.80
CA PRO A 104 17.65 5.85 4.98
C PRO A 104 16.62 6.21 6.05
N VAL A 105 15.37 5.86 5.81
CA VAL A 105 14.30 5.99 6.80
C VAL A 105 14.12 4.66 7.54
N PRO A 106 14.06 4.65 8.88
CA PRO A 106 13.67 3.45 9.61
C PRO A 106 12.26 3.04 9.21
N ALA A 107 12.09 1.75 8.89
CA ALA A 107 10.81 1.15 8.59
C ALA A 107 10.54 -0.02 9.55
N SER A 108 9.28 -0.23 9.87
CA SER A 108 8.80 -1.36 10.66
C SER A 108 7.53 -1.94 10.05
N ALA A 109 7.27 -3.21 10.31
CA ALA A 109 6.02 -3.87 9.93
C ALA A 109 5.30 -4.39 11.19
N ASP A 110 3.98 -4.32 11.18
CA ASP A 110 3.12 -4.83 12.23
C ASP A 110 1.80 -5.36 11.66
N VAL A 111 1.17 -6.25 12.42
CA VAL A 111 -0.11 -6.85 12.08
C VAL A 111 -1.12 -6.45 13.14
N VAL A 112 -2.26 -5.91 12.70
CA VAL A 112 -3.36 -5.50 13.57
C VAL A 112 -4.56 -6.42 13.33
N ALA A 113 -5.00 -7.11 14.37
CA ALA A 113 -6.20 -7.95 14.32
C ALA A 113 -7.39 -7.27 15.01
N SER A 114 -8.60 -7.44 14.46
CA SER A 114 -9.83 -7.06 15.14
C SER A 114 -10.10 -7.98 16.35
N ALA A 115 -10.97 -7.54 17.25
CA ALA A 115 -11.61 -8.48 18.16
C ALA A 115 -12.40 -9.53 17.35
N PRO A 116 -12.51 -10.79 17.83
CA PRO A 116 -13.35 -11.78 17.20
C PRO A 116 -14.82 -11.34 17.20
N ALA A 117 -15.50 -11.50 16.06
CA ALA A 117 -16.94 -11.41 15.99
C ALA A 117 -17.61 -12.59 16.72
N ALA A 118 -18.93 -12.56 16.89
CA ALA A 118 -19.68 -13.62 17.58
C ALA A 118 -19.50 -15.03 16.97
N ASN A 119 -19.15 -15.11 15.68
CA ASN A 119 -18.84 -16.36 14.98
C ASN A 119 -17.33 -16.68 14.92
N GLY A 120 -16.50 -15.97 15.68
CA GLY A 120 -15.05 -16.10 15.69
C GLY A 120 -14.33 -15.46 14.50
N PHE A 121 -15.03 -14.73 13.62
CA PHE A 121 -14.39 -14.05 12.48
C PHE A 121 -13.47 -12.93 12.96
N VAL A 122 -12.25 -12.88 12.42
CA VAL A 122 -11.25 -11.85 12.69
C VAL A 122 -10.80 -11.25 11.36
N THR A 123 -10.74 -9.93 11.30
CA THR A 123 -10.10 -9.19 10.22
C THR A 123 -8.69 -8.82 10.66
N THR A 124 -7.72 -9.08 9.79
CA THR A 124 -6.32 -8.71 9.95
C THR A 124 -5.98 -7.55 9.02
N LEU A 125 -5.07 -6.67 9.45
CA LEU A 125 -4.46 -5.62 8.65
C LEU A 125 -2.94 -5.74 8.78
N ASP A 126 -2.29 -6.01 7.66
CA ASP A 126 -0.85 -5.96 7.51
C ASP A 126 -0.47 -4.51 7.21
N ARG A 127 0.42 -3.94 8.03
CA ARG A 127 0.80 -2.55 7.94
C ARG A 127 2.31 -2.40 8.06
N GLN A 128 2.85 -1.43 7.35
CA GLN A 128 4.20 -0.91 7.57
C GLN A 128 4.16 0.53 8.06
N SER A 129 5.25 1.01 8.66
CA SER A 129 5.41 2.39 9.06
C SER A 129 6.80 2.86 8.68
N ALA A 130 6.92 4.08 8.14
CA ALA A 130 8.20 4.72 7.86
C ALA A 130 8.05 6.24 7.98
N GLY A 131 9.04 6.91 8.60
CA GLY A 131 9.03 8.37 8.72
C GLY A 131 7.83 8.95 9.47
N GLY A 132 7.18 8.15 10.33
CA GLY A 132 5.97 8.53 11.06
C GLY A 132 4.65 8.34 10.27
N GLU A 133 4.72 7.89 9.02
CA GLU A 133 3.53 7.62 8.19
C GLU A 133 3.24 6.11 8.13
N PRO A 134 1.96 5.69 8.25
CA PRO A 134 1.53 4.32 8.07
C PRO A 134 1.29 3.97 6.59
N TYR A 135 1.57 2.73 6.22
CA TYR A 135 1.39 2.14 4.90
C TYR A 135 0.60 0.84 5.04
N PHE A 136 -0.44 0.67 4.24
CA PHE A 136 -1.33 -0.48 4.36
C PHE A 136 -1.05 -1.47 3.23
N ASP A 137 -0.64 -2.67 3.63
CA ASP A 137 -0.15 -3.70 2.72
C ASP A 137 -1.29 -4.61 2.26
N ALA A 138 -2.03 -5.18 3.20
CA ALA A 138 -3.19 -6.00 2.90
C ALA A 138 -4.15 -6.04 4.10
N ALA A 139 -5.44 -6.25 3.87
CA ALA A 139 -6.38 -6.54 4.95
C ALA A 139 -7.50 -7.50 4.53
N GLY A 140 -7.94 -8.29 5.50
CA GLY A 140 -9.00 -9.25 5.32
C GLY A 140 -8.86 -10.40 6.29
N ARG A 141 -9.58 -11.49 5.99
CA ARG A 141 -9.40 -12.75 6.72
C ARG A 141 -8.22 -13.51 6.13
N ILE A 142 -7.33 -13.98 7.00
CA ILE A 142 -6.20 -14.85 6.62
C ILE A 142 -6.70 -16.02 5.76
N GLY A 143 -6.03 -16.26 4.64
CA GLY A 143 -6.38 -17.30 3.66
C GLY A 143 -7.56 -16.98 2.74
N GLN A 144 -8.17 -15.79 2.85
CA GLN A 144 -9.25 -15.34 1.95
C GLN A 144 -8.88 -14.09 1.15
N VAL A 145 -7.74 -13.49 1.42
CA VAL A 145 -7.22 -12.33 0.69
C VAL A 145 -5.74 -12.59 0.41
N VAL A 146 -5.33 -12.46 -0.84
CA VAL A 146 -3.93 -12.59 -1.26
C VAL A 146 -3.09 -11.51 -0.58
N GLY A 147 -2.00 -11.93 0.07
CA GLY A 147 -1.03 -11.07 0.73
C GLY A 147 -1.34 -10.70 2.18
N VAL A 148 -2.40 -11.25 2.79
CA VAL A 148 -2.62 -11.16 4.24
C VAL A 148 -1.86 -12.29 4.94
N HIS A 149 -0.91 -11.94 5.79
CA HIS A 149 -0.07 -12.88 6.51
C HIS A 149 -0.66 -13.26 7.88
N PRO A 150 -0.32 -14.46 8.41
CA PRO A 150 -0.68 -14.87 9.76
C PRO A 150 0.10 -14.15 10.86
#